data_AF-A0A522E3Z7-F1
#
_entry.id   AF-A0A522E3Z7-F1
#
_cell.length_a   1.000
_cell.length_b   1.000
_cell.length_c   1.000
_cell.angle_alpha   90.00
_cell.angle_beta   90.00
_cell.angle_gamma   90.00
#
_symmetry.space_group_name_H-M   'P 1'
#
loop_
_entity.id
_entity.type
_entity.pdbx_description
1 polymer ?
#
loop_
_entity_poly.entity_id
_entity_poly.type
_entity_poly.pdbx_seq_one_letter_code
_entity_poly.pdbx_strand_id
1 'polypeptide(L)'
;GLQKAGADLPEASAGGLLGVKTELDPYLTKNDSLVGCIVGLAGQLPEPVTKIAFEVNMLERVVKPAPVKVGDKLLINIGTMRSVGEVAAAKKSRIEMNLSIPIVAEGRIAVSRLADGKWNLIGYGNL
;
A
#
# COMPACT_ATOMS: atom_id res chain seq x y z
N GLY A 1 -17.50 -18.61 -3.02
CA GLY A 1 -17.98 -18.62 -4.43
C GLY A 1 -17.33 -17.49 -5.21
N LEU A 2 -17.12 -17.64 -6.52
CA LEU A 2 -16.42 -16.66 -7.36
C LEU A 2 -17.37 -16.03 -8.38
N GLN A 3 -17.25 -14.71 -8.61
CA GLN A 3 -18.09 -13.99 -9.58
C GLN A 3 -17.28 -12.96 -10.39
N LYS A 4 -17.51 -12.89 -11.70
CA LYS A 4 -16.90 -11.90 -12.60
C LYS A 4 -17.94 -11.38 -13.59
N ALA A 5 -18.02 -10.06 -13.76
CA ALA A 5 -18.99 -9.40 -14.65
C ALA A 5 -20.45 -9.88 -14.46
N GLY A 6 -20.84 -10.18 -13.22
CA GLY A 6 -22.19 -10.67 -12.87
C GLY A 6 -22.42 -12.18 -13.04
N ALA A 7 -21.46 -12.93 -13.59
CA ALA A 7 -21.57 -14.38 -13.75
C ALA A 7 -20.78 -15.15 -12.67
N ASP A 8 -21.37 -16.20 -12.11
CA ASP A 8 -20.67 -17.11 -11.21
C ASP A 8 -19.69 -18.00 -11.99
N LEU A 9 -18.53 -18.27 -11.38
CA LEU A 9 -17.44 -19.03 -11.99
C LEU A 9 -17.01 -20.21 -11.09
N PRO A 10 -16.64 -21.37 -11.68
CA PRO A 10 -16.08 -22.49 -10.92
C PRO A 10 -14.61 -22.22 -10.50
N GLU A 11 -13.86 -21.49 -11.34
CA GLU A 11 -12.46 -21.14 -11.12
C GLU A 11 -12.16 -19.75 -11.69
N ALA A 12 -11.07 -19.14 -11.23
CA ALA A 12 -10.62 -17.84 -11.72
C ALA A 12 -9.10 -17.82 -11.90
N SER A 13 -8.66 -17.10 -12.93
CA SER A 13 -7.25 -16.82 -13.23
C SER A 13 -6.98 -15.31 -13.17
N ALA A 14 -5.71 -14.93 -13.33
CA ALA A 14 -5.31 -13.53 -13.29
C ALA A 14 -6.03 -12.69 -14.36
N GLY A 15 -6.46 -11.47 -13.98
CA GLY A 15 -6.98 -10.45 -14.89
C GLY A 15 -8.41 -10.00 -14.59
N GLY A 16 -8.59 -8.69 -14.50
CA GLY A 16 -9.88 -8.05 -14.20
C GLY A 16 -10.23 -8.06 -12.71
N LEU A 17 -11.46 -7.65 -12.39
CA LEU A 17 -12.02 -7.64 -11.05
C LEU A 17 -12.77 -8.95 -10.77
N LEU A 18 -12.52 -9.55 -9.61
CA LEU A 18 -13.16 -10.79 -9.17
C LEU A 18 -13.88 -10.55 -7.84
N GLY A 19 -15.16 -10.86 -7.78
CA GLY A 19 -15.92 -10.95 -6.55
C GLY A 19 -15.66 -12.29 -5.87
N VAL A 20 -15.17 -12.26 -4.64
CA VAL A 20 -14.93 -13.45 -3.81
C VAL A 20 -15.94 -13.46 -2.68
N LYS A 21 -16.92 -14.37 -2.74
CA LYS A 21 -17.90 -14.61 -1.68
C LYS A 21 -17.24 -15.47 -0.61
N THR A 22 -17.16 -14.95 0.61
CA THR A 22 -16.55 -15.59 1.79
C THR A 22 -17.60 -15.90 2.85
N GLU A 23 -17.19 -16.61 3.90
CA GLU A 23 -18.00 -16.86 5.10
C GLU A 23 -17.75 -15.83 6.21
N LEU A 24 -17.10 -14.71 5.89
CA LEU A 24 -16.85 -13.64 6.84
C LEU A 24 -18.18 -13.01 7.29
N ASP A 25 -18.22 -12.57 8.55
CA ASP A 25 -19.30 -11.72 9.03
C ASP A 25 -19.42 -10.47 8.13
N PRO A 26 -20.61 -10.16 7.58
CA PRO A 26 -20.82 -9.00 6.73
C PRO A 26 -20.36 -7.67 7.33
N TYR A 27 -20.35 -7.56 8.67
CA TYR A 27 -19.83 -6.40 9.38
C TYR A 27 -18.35 -6.13 9.04
N LEU A 28 -17.55 -7.18 8.90
CA LEU A 28 -16.10 -7.08 8.63
C LEU A 28 -15.79 -6.55 7.22
N THR A 29 -16.74 -6.60 6.30
CA THR A 29 -16.59 -6.16 4.90
C THR A 29 -17.34 -4.86 4.58
N LYS A 30 -18.11 -4.32 5.53
CA LYS A 30 -18.97 -3.17 5.33
C LYS A 30 -18.14 -1.91 5.04
N ASN A 31 -18.62 -1.05 4.13
CA ASN A 31 -18.01 0.25 3.81
C ASN A 31 -16.52 0.16 3.43
N ASP A 32 -16.15 -0.85 2.63
CA ASP A 32 -14.78 -1.02 2.12
C ASP A 32 -13.72 -1.18 3.22
N SER A 33 -14.11 -1.73 4.37
CA SER A 33 -13.25 -1.94 5.55
C SER A 33 -12.01 -2.81 5.28
N LEU A 34 -12.03 -3.66 4.24
CA LEU A 34 -10.91 -4.52 3.83
C LEU A 34 -10.05 -3.90 2.71
N VAL A 35 -10.18 -2.60 2.44
CA VAL A 35 -9.35 -1.94 1.42
C VAL A 35 -7.86 -2.12 1.73
N GLY A 36 -7.14 -2.62 0.72
CA GLY A 36 -5.71 -2.88 0.80
C GLY A 36 -5.35 -4.22 1.43
N CYS A 37 -6.30 -4.98 1.98
CA CYS A 37 -6.00 -6.32 2.46
C CYS A 37 -5.59 -7.24 1.31
N ILE A 38 -4.70 -8.18 1.63
CA ILE A 38 -4.27 -9.25 0.73
C ILE A 38 -4.95 -10.54 1.18
N VAL A 39 -5.38 -11.33 0.21
CA VAL A 39 -5.95 -12.66 0.42
C VAL A 39 -5.06 -13.70 -0.25
N GLY A 40 -4.89 -14.84 0.41
CA GLY A 40 -4.10 -15.96 -0.05
C GLY A 40 -4.48 -17.22 0.70
N LEU A 41 -3.86 -18.33 0.31
CA LEU A 41 -4.06 -19.60 1.01
C LEU A 41 -3.43 -19.54 2.40
N ALA A 42 -4.03 -20.26 3.34
CA ALA A 42 -3.56 -20.32 4.71
C ALA A 42 -2.08 -20.77 4.76
N GLY A 43 -1.25 -20.01 5.47
CA GLY A 43 0.19 -20.26 5.61
C GLY A 43 1.05 -19.91 4.39
N GLN A 44 0.47 -19.34 3.33
CA GLN A 44 1.22 -18.93 2.13
C GLN A 44 1.36 -17.42 2.00
N LEU A 45 0.72 -16.64 2.88
CA LEU A 45 0.85 -15.19 2.89
C LEU A 45 2.14 -14.77 3.59
N PRO A 46 2.85 -13.76 3.05
CA PRO A 46 3.95 -13.13 3.77
C PRO A 46 3.46 -12.43 5.05
N GLU A 47 4.35 -12.37 6.05
CA GLU A 47 4.05 -11.68 7.31
C GLU A 47 3.98 -10.16 7.11
N PRO A 48 2.96 -9.48 7.69
CA PRO A 48 2.87 -8.04 7.63
C PRO A 48 3.93 -7.37 8.51
N VAL A 49 4.49 -6.27 8.03
CA VAL A 49 5.49 -5.47 8.74
C VAL A 49 4.96 -4.08 9.07
N THR A 50 5.44 -3.53 10.19
CA THR A 50 5.17 -2.15 10.62
C THR A 50 6.36 -1.22 10.43
N LYS A 51 7.49 -1.75 9.98
CA LYS A 51 8.70 -1.00 9.67
C LYS A 51 9.20 -1.39 8.30
N ILE A 52 9.53 -0.40 7.48
CA ILE A 52 10.08 -0.62 6.15
C ILE A 52 11.31 0.25 5.93
N ALA A 53 12.22 -0.24 5.12
CA ALA A 53 13.36 0.50 4.60
C ALA A 53 13.38 0.33 3.09
N PHE A 54 13.55 1.42 2.34
CA PHE A 54 13.50 1.37 0.88
C PHE A 54 14.32 2.51 0.26
N GLU A 55 14.64 2.37 -1.02
CA GLU A 55 15.24 3.45 -1.81
C GLU A 55 14.18 4.24 -2.55
N VAL A 56 14.20 5.57 -2.41
CA VAL A 56 13.27 6.47 -3.09
C VAL A 56 13.95 7.18 -4.27
N ASN A 57 13.22 7.21 -5.37
CA ASN A 57 13.48 8.04 -6.54
C ASN A 57 12.45 9.16 -6.56
N MET A 58 12.91 10.39 -6.41
CA MET A 58 12.05 11.58 -6.44
C MET A 58 11.66 11.90 -7.89
N LEU A 59 10.42 12.32 -8.10
CA LEU A 59 9.95 12.74 -9.42
C LEU A 59 10.49 14.15 -9.76
N GLU A 60 10.87 14.36 -11.01
CA GLU A 60 11.35 15.67 -11.50
C GLU A 60 10.24 16.74 -11.53
N ARG A 61 8.99 16.31 -11.72
CA ARG A 61 7.82 17.20 -11.92
C ARG A 61 7.18 17.70 -10.61
N VAL A 62 7.82 17.49 -9.47
CA VAL A 62 7.24 17.92 -8.18
C VAL A 62 7.37 19.44 -8.06
N VAL A 63 6.24 20.12 -7.91
CA VAL A 63 6.18 21.55 -7.61
C VAL A 63 6.80 21.75 -6.22
N LYS A 64 8.07 22.16 -6.19
CA LYS A 64 8.96 22.28 -5.00
C LYS A 64 9.54 20.94 -4.53
N PRO A 65 10.64 20.47 -5.16
CA PRO A 65 11.37 19.30 -4.66
C PRO A 65 11.99 19.62 -3.30
N ALA A 66 11.38 19.13 -2.23
CA ALA A 66 11.94 19.18 -0.89
C ALA A 66 12.42 17.77 -0.50
N PRO A 67 13.64 17.62 0.02
CA PRO A 67 14.14 16.32 0.46
C PRO A 67 13.25 15.75 1.57
N VAL A 68 13.22 14.42 1.68
CA VAL A 68 12.58 13.74 2.80
C VAL A 68 13.43 13.92 4.06
N LYS A 69 12.79 14.29 5.16
CA LYS A 69 13.44 14.52 6.46
C LYS A 69 12.91 13.56 7.51
N VAL A 70 13.71 13.33 8.55
CA VAL A 70 13.28 12.61 9.75
C VAL A 70 12.09 13.35 10.38
N GLY A 71 11.07 12.60 10.79
CA GLY A 71 9.81 13.12 11.31
C GLY A 71 8.76 13.48 10.24
N ASP A 72 9.10 13.43 8.94
CA ASP A 72 8.11 13.62 7.89
C ASP A 72 7.04 12.51 7.94
N LYS A 73 5.78 12.90 7.77
CA LYS A 73 4.68 11.97 7.55
C LYS A 73 4.46 11.79 6.06
N LEU A 74 4.69 10.57 5.57
CA LEU A 74 4.51 10.20 4.17
C LEU A 74 3.41 9.15 4.05
N LEU A 75 2.61 9.26 2.99
CA LEU A 75 1.68 8.23 2.59
C LEU A 75 2.39 7.33 1.58
N ILE A 76 2.43 6.03 1.89
CA ILE A 76 2.95 5.01 1.00
C ILE A 76 1.82 4.15 0.44
N ASN A 77 1.98 3.78 -0.83
CA ASN A 77 1.12 2.82 -1.50
C ASN A 77 1.98 1.67 -2.03
N ILE A 78 1.66 0.44 -1.65
CA ILE A 78 2.31 -0.78 -2.15
C ILE A 78 1.21 -1.69 -2.71
N GLY A 79 1.18 -1.85 -4.03
CA GLY A 79 0.03 -2.48 -4.70
C GLY A 79 -1.27 -1.75 -4.36
N THR A 80 -2.21 -2.44 -3.72
CA THR A 80 -3.48 -1.87 -3.24
C THR A 80 -3.43 -1.42 -1.77
N MET A 81 -2.36 -1.77 -1.02
CA MET A 81 -2.18 -1.36 0.36
C MET A 81 -1.83 0.12 0.44
N ARG A 82 -2.33 0.78 1.49
CA ARG A 82 -1.93 2.14 1.86
C ARG A 82 -1.62 2.23 3.34
N SER A 83 -0.54 2.90 3.70
CA SER A 83 -0.27 3.29 5.08
C SER A 83 0.33 4.67 5.12
N VAL A 84 0.01 5.43 6.16
CA VAL A 84 0.82 6.59 6.53
C VAL A 84 1.96 6.08 7.41
N GLY A 85 3.13 6.69 7.29
CA GLY A 85 4.23 6.40 8.19
C GLY A 85 5.06 7.64 8.49
N GLU A 86 5.74 7.59 9.61
CA GLU A 86 6.70 8.61 10.02
C GLU A 86 8.12 8.15 9.66
N VAL A 87 8.89 9.04 9.05
CA VAL A 87 10.28 8.78 8.68
C VAL A 87 11.15 8.72 9.92
N ALA A 88 11.67 7.54 10.22
CA ALA A 88 12.59 7.29 11.33
C ALA A 88 14.03 7.66 10.97
N ALA A 89 14.44 7.40 9.72
CA ALA A 89 15.76 7.76 9.21
C ALA A 89 15.70 8.11 7.73
N ALA A 90 16.51 9.09 7.31
CA ALA A 90 16.68 9.46 5.91
C ALA A 90 18.15 9.69 5.60
N LYS A 91 18.73 8.87 4.72
CA LYS A 91 20.14 8.97 4.30
C LYS A 91 20.24 8.84 2.79
N LYS A 92 20.62 9.94 2.13
CA LYS A 92 20.65 10.05 0.66
C LYS A 92 19.28 9.67 0.07
N SER A 93 19.19 8.55 -0.64
CA SER A 93 17.97 7.99 -1.22
C SER A 93 17.32 6.90 -0.35
N ARG A 94 17.95 6.45 0.73
CA ARG A 94 17.40 5.41 1.61
C ARG A 94 16.54 6.04 2.71
N ILE A 95 15.31 5.57 2.85
CA ILE A 95 14.34 6.01 3.86
C ILE A 95 13.94 4.81 4.72
N GLU A 96 13.87 5.02 6.02
CA GLU A 96 13.29 4.08 6.98
C GLU A 96 12.04 4.71 7.60
N MET A 97 10.94 3.96 7.65
CA MET A 97 9.65 4.46 8.13
C MET A 97 9.01 3.50 9.13
N ASN A 98 8.35 4.08 10.14
CA ASN A 98 7.41 3.38 11.02
C ASN A 98 5.98 3.62 10.51
N LEU A 99 5.23 2.56 10.24
CA LEU A 99 3.91 2.60 9.62
C LEU A 99 2.80 2.58 10.67
N SER A 100 1.75 3.35 10.43
CA SER A 100 0.55 3.36 11.28
C SER A 100 -0.31 2.10 11.11
N ILE A 101 -0.29 1.50 9.92
CA ILE A 101 -1.03 0.29 9.57
C ILE A 101 -0.01 -0.73 9.03
N PRO A 102 -0.01 -1.99 9.50
CA PRO A 102 0.86 -3.02 8.96
C PRO A 102 0.59 -3.27 7.47
N ILE A 103 1.64 -3.54 6.70
CA ILE A 103 1.55 -3.88 5.28
C ILE A 103 2.41 -5.10 4.95
N VAL A 104 2.08 -5.80 3.87
CA VAL A 104 2.98 -6.78 3.28
C VAL A 104 3.99 -6.03 2.40
N ALA A 105 5.28 -6.18 2.74
CA ALA A 105 6.35 -5.47 2.09
C ALA A 105 6.82 -6.20 0.82
N GLU A 106 5.97 -6.23 -0.21
CA GLU A 106 6.32 -6.79 -1.53
C GLU A 106 5.89 -5.87 -2.67
N GLY A 107 6.84 -5.49 -3.52
CA GLY A 107 6.59 -4.75 -4.76
C GLY A 107 7.02 -3.28 -4.74
N ARG A 108 6.48 -2.51 -5.70
CA ARG A 108 6.82 -1.10 -5.90
C ARG A 108 6.07 -0.22 -4.90
N ILE A 109 6.76 0.80 -4.42
CA ILE A 109 6.22 1.81 -3.50
C ILE A 109 5.97 3.10 -4.27
N ALA A 110 4.78 3.67 -4.17
CA ALA A 110 4.53 5.07 -4.49
C ALA A 110 4.53 5.89 -3.21
N VAL A 111 5.23 7.03 -3.23
CA VAL A 111 5.45 7.88 -2.06
C VAL A 111 4.78 9.22 -2.26
N SER A 112 3.88 9.57 -1.35
CA SER A 112 3.14 10.83 -1.37
C SER A 112 3.39 11.65 -0.11
N ARG A 113 3.39 12.97 -0.24
CA ARG A 113 3.52 13.93 0.87
C ARG A 113 2.27 14.78 0.97
N LEU A 114 1.88 15.11 2.21
CA LEU A 114 0.78 16.04 2.46
C LEU A 114 1.25 17.47 2.21
N ALA A 115 0.63 18.16 1.27
CA ALA A 115 0.82 19.58 1.01
C ALA A 115 -0.51 20.21 0.60
N ASP A 116 -0.80 21.41 1.12
CA ASP A 116 -2.05 22.15 0.86
C ASP A 116 -3.32 21.30 1.09
N GLY A 117 -3.31 20.48 2.15
CA GLY A 117 -4.42 19.59 2.51
C GLY A 117 -4.62 18.38 1.61
N LYS A 118 -3.73 18.12 0.65
CA LYS A 118 -3.81 16.99 -0.30
C LYS A 118 -2.54 16.16 -0.31
N TRP A 119 -2.68 14.87 -0.57
CA TRP A 119 -1.54 13.99 -0.81
C TRP A 119 -1.05 14.18 -2.24
N ASN A 120 0.19 14.64 -2.38
CA ASN A 120 0.85 14.84 -3.65
C ASN A 120 1.90 13.74 -3.85
N LEU A 121 1.89 13.09 -5.00
CA LEU A 121 2.90 12.09 -5.35
C LEU A 121 4.25 12.77 -5.53
N ILE A 122 5.26 12.34 -4.78
CA ILE A 122 6.60 12.94 -4.78
C ILE A 122 7.69 12.00 -5.32
N GLY A 123 7.44 10.70 -5.32
CA GLY A 123 8.46 9.71 -5.67
C GLY A 123 7.91 8.30 -5.74
N TYR A 124 8.80 7.39 -6.12
CA TYR A 124 8.55 5.96 -6.13
C TYR A 124 9.81 5.22 -5.70
N GLY A 125 9.66 3.98 -5.27
CA GLY A 125 10.76 3.17 -4.77
C GLY A 125 10.47 1.68 -4.86
N ASN A 126 11.44 0.90 -4.42
CA ASN A 126 11.30 -0.52 -4.17
C ASN A 126 11.91 -0.82 -2.80
N LEU A 127 11.30 -1.78 -2.10
CA LEU A 127 11.80 -2.32 -0.84
C LEU A 127 13.17 -3.00 -1.03
#